data_AF-A0AAF0P126-F1
#
_entry.id   AF-A0AAF0P126-F1
#
_cell.length_a   1.000
_cell.length_b   1.000
_cell.length_c   1.000
_cell.angle_alpha   90.00
_cell.angle_beta   90.00
_cell.angle_gamma   90.00
#
_symmetry.space_group_name_H-M   'P 1'
#
loop_
_entity.id
_entity.type
_entity.pdbx_description
1 polymer ?
#
loop_
_entity_poly.entity_id
_entity_poly.type
_entity_poly.pdbx_seq_one_letter_code
_entity_poly.pdbx_strand_id
1 'polypeptide(L)'
;MKNLTDKLSTVTLATNPGSNIAQDLVWLISGGGLMLAIWGIVQLVQSGRQNDSQGKMEASWLILGGILLMAVGAGSMITGVFSNPPGN
;
A
#
# COMPACT_ATOMS: atom_id res chain seq x y z
N MET A 1 11.45 -38.57 -16.98
CA MET A 1 10.83 -37.39 -17.63
C MET A 1 9.82 -36.67 -16.74
N LYS A 2 8.99 -37.38 -15.94
CA LYS A 2 8.03 -36.79 -14.98
C LYS A 2 8.64 -35.72 -14.03
N ASN A 3 9.80 -36.01 -13.43
CA ASN A 3 10.51 -35.08 -12.53
C ASN A 3 11.04 -33.80 -13.21
N LEU A 4 11.25 -33.79 -14.52
CA LEU A 4 11.69 -32.59 -15.26
C LEU A 4 10.49 -31.72 -15.62
N THR A 5 9.38 -32.35 -16.01
CA THR A 5 8.10 -31.66 -16.26
C THR A 5 7.53 -31.03 -14.99
N ASP A 6 7.61 -31.72 -13.84
CA ASP A 6 7.15 -31.19 -12.56
C ASP A 6 8.02 -30.01 -12.08
N LYS A 7 9.35 -30.07 -12.28
CA LYS A 7 10.25 -28.96 -11.97
C LYS A 7 10.06 -27.77 -12.91
N LEU A 8 9.82 -28.01 -14.20
CA LEU A 8 9.56 -26.96 -15.18
C LEU A 8 8.19 -26.29 -14.96
N SER A 9 7.17 -27.06 -14.60
CA SER A 9 5.84 -26.56 -14.19
C SER A 9 5.92 -25.76 -12.89
N THR A 10 6.71 -26.21 -11.91
CA THR A 10 6.93 -25.48 -10.65
C THR A 10 7.70 -24.17 -10.89
N VAL A 11 8.70 -24.16 -11.78
CA VAL A 11 9.48 -22.95 -12.12
C VAL A 11 8.65 -21.93 -12.91
N THR A 12 7.70 -22.40 -13.73
CA THR A 12 6.76 -21.52 -14.46
C THR A 12 5.62 -20.98 -13.58
N LEU A 13 5.21 -21.69 -12.52
CA LEU A 13 4.27 -21.17 -11.51
C LEU A 13 4.95 -20.27 -10.45
N ALA A 14 6.23 -20.48 -10.15
CA ALA A 14 6.94 -19.76 -9.08
C ALA A 14 7.38 -18.33 -9.44
N THR A 15 7.20 -17.90 -10.69
CA THR A 15 7.66 -16.59 -11.15
C THR A 15 6.52 -15.88 -11.89
N ASN A 16 5.53 -15.41 -11.14
CA ASN A 16 4.59 -14.39 -11.61
C ASN A 16 5.12 -13.01 -11.18
N PRO A 17 6.10 -12.41 -11.89
CA PRO A 17 6.69 -11.13 -11.49
C PRO A 17 5.64 -10.02 -11.37
N GLY A 18 4.55 -10.09 -12.16
CA GLY A 18 3.43 -9.16 -12.08
C GLY A 18 2.67 -9.19 -10.74
N SER A 19 2.59 -10.34 -10.07
CA SER A 19 1.94 -10.46 -8.75
C SER A 19 2.77 -9.81 -7.66
N ASN A 20 4.10 -9.96 -7.70
CA ASN A 20 5.01 -9.38 -6.72
C ASN A 20 5.05 -7.85 -6.86
N ILE A 21 5.09 -7.33 -8.08
CA ILE A 21 5.10 -5.88 -8.33
C ILE A 21 3.82 -5.22 -7.81
N ALA A 22 2.65 -5.82 -8.06
CA ALA A 22 1.39 -5.28 -7.59
C ALA A 22 1.32 -5.27 -6.05
N GLN A 23 1.77 -6.35 -5.40
CA GLN A 23 1.82 -6.44 -3.95
C GLN A 23 2.79 -5.42 -3.33
N ASP A 24 3.97 -5.25 -3.92
CA ASP A 24 4.96 -4.26 -3.49
C ASP A 24 4.43 -2.82 -3.66
N LEU A 25 3.70 -2.54 -4.74
CA LEU A 25 3.06 -1.25 -4.96
C LEU A 25 2.01 -0.96 -3.89
N VAL A 26 1.21 -1.95 -3.53
CA VAL A 26 0.17 -1.81 -2.51
C VAL A 26 0.79 -1.59 -1.13
N TRP A 27 1.90 -2.25 -0.81
CA TRP A 27 2.68 -1.98 0.40
C TRP A 27 3.27 -0.58 0.41
N LEU A 28 3.80 -0.11 -0.73
CA LEU A 28 4.33 1.24 -0.87
C LEU A 28 3.23 2.30 -0.67
N ILE A 29 2.05 2.11 -1.27
CA ILE A 29 0.92 3.04 -1.16
C ILE A 29 0.39 3.05 0.27
N SER A 30 0.17 1.88 0.87
CA SER A 30 -0.37 1.76 2.23
C SER A 30 0.62 2.30 3.28
N GLY A 31 1.88 1.87 3.19
CA GLY A 31 2.95 2.30 4.08
C GLY A 31 3.30 3.78 3.90
N GLY A 32 3.33 4.27 2.67
CA GLY A 32 3.50 5.69 2.34
C GLY A 32 2.34 6.54 2.86
N GLY A 33 1.11 6.06 2.76
CA GLY A 33 -0.08 6.70 3.33
C GLY A 33 0.01 6.86 4.85
N LEU A 34 0.43 5.80 5.56
CA LEU A 34 0.65 5.86 7.00
C LEU A 34 1.71 6.92 7.37
N MET A 35 2.84 6.95 6.66
CA MET A 35 3.91 7.92 6.92
C MET A 35 3.48 9.35 6.63
N LEU A 36 2.72 9.59 5.55
CA LEU A 36 2.13 10.90 5.25
C LEU A 36 1.16 11.36 6.34
N ALA A 37 0.33 10.45 6.86
CA ALA A 37 -0.59 10.78 7.94
C ALA A 37 0.15 11.14 9.24
N ILE A 38 1.17 10.37 9.63
CA ILE A 38 2.00 10.66 10.80
C ILE A 38 2.70 12.01 10.64
N TRP A 39 3.27 12.27 9.46
CA TRP A 39 3.92 13.54 9.15
C TRP A 39 2.94 14.72 9.22
N GLY A 40 1.72 14.55 8.70
CA GLY A 40 0.65 15.53 8.84
C GLY A 40 0.30 15.84 10.29
N ILE A 41 0.23 14.84 11.18
CA ILE A 41 0.03 15.04 12.63
C ILE A 41 1.17 15.88 13.22
N VAL A 42 2.42 15.56 12.87
CA VAL A 42 3.59 16.32 13.34
C VAL A 42 3.50 17.78 12.90
N GLN A 43 3.14 18.04 11.64
CA GLN A 43 2.95 19.42 11.14
C GLN A 43 1.78 20.13 11.79
N LEU A 44 0.68 19.43 12.09
CA LEU A 44 -0.48 20.01 12.79
C LEU A 44 -0.08 20.51 14.18
N VAL A 45 0.72 19.73 14.90
CA VAL A 45 1.22 20.10 16.24
C VAL A 45 2.15 21.31 16.14
N GLN A 46 3.05 21.34 15.15
CA GLN A 46 3.99 22.45 14.96
C GLN A 46 3.29 23.75 14.55
N SER A 47 2.41 23.72 13.54
CA SER A 47 1.60 24.86 13.11
C SER A 47 0.61 25.33 14.20
N GLY A 48 0.12 24.39 15.01
CA GLY A 48 -0.59 24.64 16.26
C GLY A 48 0.16 25.58 17.20
N ARG A 49 1.44 25.29 17.45
CA ARG A 49 2.30 26.11 18.31
C ARG A 49 2.66 27.46 17.71
N GLN A 50 2.70 27.56 16.39
CA GLN A 50 3.04 28.79 15.67
C GLN A 50 1.81 29.66 15.34
N ASN A 51 0.59 29.19 15.68
CA ASN A 51 -0.67 29.82 15.27
C ASN A 51 -0.77 30.07 13.74
N ASP A 52 -0.06 29.27 12.95
CA ASP A 52 -0.11 29.32 11.50
C ASP A 52 -1.36 28.58 11.00
N SER A 53 -2.27 29.32 10.35
CA SER A 53 -3.50 28.77 9.79
C SER A 53 -3.26 28.00 8.49
N GLN A 54 -2.25 28.38 7.71
CA GLN A 54 -1.92 27.71 6.45
C GLN A 54 -1.31 26.34 6.74
N GLY A 55 -0.34 26.25 7.63
CA GLY A 55 0.27 24.99 8.05
C GLY A 55 -0.74 24.00 8.66
N LYS A 56 -1.77 24.48 9.37
CA LYS A 56 -2.85 23.62 9.89
C LYS A 56 -3.70 23.00 8.76
N MET A 57 -3.96 23.78 7.71
CA MET A 57 -4.72 23.32 6.56
C MET A 57 -3.93 22.28 5.74
N GLU A 58 -2.66 22.54 5.46
CA GLU A 58 -1.78 21.61 4.75
C GLU A 58 -1.59 20.31 5.54
N ALA A 59 -1.35 20.42 6.85
CA ALA A 59 -1.28 19.28 7.76
C ALA A 59 -2.55 18.42 7.72
N SER A 60 -3.72 19.06 7.73
CA SER A 60 -5.00 18.35 7.64
C SER A 60 -5.15 17.58 6.33
N TRP A 61 -4.68 18.15 5.22
CA TRP A 61 -4.70 17.49 3.92
C TRP A 61 -3.75 16.28 3.88
N LEU A 62 -2.57 16.39 4.49
CA LEU A 62 -1.63 15.27 4.61
C LEU A 62 -2.20 14.12 5.44
N ILE A 63 -2.92 14.43 6.53
CA ILE A 63 -3.59 13.43 7.37
C ILE A 63 -4.68 12.71 6.56
N LEU A 64 -5.60 13.47 5.95
CA LEU A 64 -6.69 12.90 5.17
C LEU A 64 -6.18 12.11 3.95
N GLY A 65 -5.22 12.66 3.22
CA GLY A 65 -4.59 11.99 2.08
C GLY A 65 -3.89 10.70 2.48
N GLY A 66 -3.16 10.71 3.61
CA GLY A 66 -2.50 9.52 4.14
C GLY A 66 -3.49 8.41 4.51
N ILE A 67 -4.60 8.76 5.18
CA ILE A 67 -5.68 7.82 5.54
C ILE A 67 -6.37 7.26 4.29
N LEU A 68 -6.64 8.09 3.28
CA LEU A 68 -7.24 7.65 2.02
C LEU A 68 -6.33 6.67 1.28
N LEU A 69 -5.03 6.92 1.22
CA LEU A 69 -4.07 6.00 0.61
C LEU A 69 -4.01 4.65 1.34
N MET A 70 -4.07 4.66 2.67
CA MET A 70 -4.19 3.42 3.46
C MET A 70 -5.50 2.68 3.15
N ALA A 71 -6.62 3.39 3.03
CA ALA A 71 -7.91 2.77 2.72
C ALA A 71 -7.92 2.14 1.31
N VAL A 72 -7.34 2.82 0.32
CA VAL A 72 -7.20 2.30 -1.04
C VAL A 72 -6.28 1.08 -1.06
N GLY A 73 -5.14 1.15 -0.36
CA GLY A 73 -4.21 0.04 -0.25
C GLY A 73 -4.83 -1.18 0.44
N ALA A 74 -5.49 -1.00 1.58
CA ALA A 74 -6.21 -2.04 2.30
C ALA A 74 -7.36 -2.64 1.47
N GLY A 75 -8.15 -1.81 0.78
CA GLY A 75 -9.21 -2.25 -0.12
C GLY A 75 -8.69 -3.09 -1.28
N SER A 76 -7.51 -2.73 -1.82
CA SER A 76 -6.85 -3.46 -2.91
C SER A 76 -6.28 -4.82 -2.47
N MET A 77 -5.81 -4.93 -1.22
CA MET A 77 -5.43 -6.22 -0.62
C MET A 77 -6.66 -7.13 -0.45
N ILE A 78 -7.79 -6.57 -0.02
CA ILE A 78 -9.04 -7.33 0.17
C ILE A 78 -9.53 -7.89 -1.18
N THR A 79 -9.58 -7.09 -2.23
CA THR A 79 -10.03 -7.58 -3.55
C THR A 79 -9.05 -8.57 -4.18
N GLY A 80 -7.74 -8.44 -3.95
CA GLY A 80 -6.74 -9.42 -4.41
C GLY A 80 -6.93 -10.83 -3.82
N VAL A 81 -7.37 -10.94 -2.56
CA VAL A 81 -7.70 -12.23 -1.92
C VAL A 81 -8.98 -12.86 -2.48
N PHE A 82 -9.96 -12.04 -2.90
CA PHE A 82 -11.24 -12.53 -3.44
C PHE A 82 -11.28 -12.65 -4.97
N SER A 83 -10.34 -12.04 -5.70
CA SER A 83 -10.31 -12.04 -7.17
C SER A 83 -9.42 -13.14 -7.77
N ASN A 84 -8.65 -13.85 -6.94
CA ASN A 84 -7.94 -15.06 -7.35
C ASN A 84 -8.09 -16.12 -6.23
N PRO A 85 -9.15 -16.94 -6.24
CA PRO A 85 -9.17 -18.12 -5.37
C PRO A 85 -7.93 -18.95 -5.72
N PRO A 86 -7.10 -19.33 -4.74
CA PRO A 86 -5.98 -20.23 -5.02
C PRO A 86 -6.54 -21.57 -5.49
N GLY A 87 -6.42 -21.84 -6.79
CA GLY A 87 -6.78 -23.11 -7.41
C GLY A 87 -7.92 -23.02 -8.41
N ASN A 88 -7.59 -22.65 -9.65
CA ASN A 88 -7.99 -23.37 -10.86
C ASN A 88 -6.94 -23.14 -11.94
#